data_AF-A0A4W5NYS2-F1
#
_entry.id   AF-A0A4W5NYS2-F1
#
_cell.length_a   1.000
_cell.length_b   1.000
_cell.length_c   1.000
_cell.angle_alpha   90.00
_cell.angle_beta   90.00
_cell.angle_gamma   90.00
#
_symmetry.space_group_name_H-M   'P 1'
#
loop_
_entity.id
_entity.type
_entity.pdbx_description
1 polymer ?
#
loop_
_entity_poly.entity_id
_entity_poly.type
_entity_poly.pdbx_seq_one_letter_code
_entity_poly.pdbx_strand_id
1 'polypeptide(L)'
;MLVDLYRVAIHSYTNKLQVLLVSLVTVVFVASLSAEVKTVIKQQLENVANGWMVNRVARQASRMGCHEFSSELYQSLQTHVASEPLYLRLNSLKEFSQAVLCLSSLEDGDYSAAIAAIAEVLRFYQKGIASLTLALSPSPRTPTEPIPVQNNQQLPPALVMIIAVVIYSTH
;
A
#
# COMPACT_ATOMS: atom_id res chain seq x y z
N MET A 1 -27.07 8.54 3.46
CA MET A 1 -26.80 9.31 2.23
C MET A 1 -25.49 8.90 1.55
N LEU A 2 -24.31 9.01 2.19
CA LEU A 2 -23.02 8.61 1.59
C LEU A 2 -22.87 7.08 1.42
N VAL A 3 -23.40 6.32 2.39
CA VAL A 3 -23.45 4.84 2.38
C VAL A 3 -24.43 4.33 1.30
N ASP A 4 -25.55 5.01 1.10
CA ASP A 4 -26.52 4.67 0.05
C ASP A 4 -25.95 4.95 -1.35
N LEU A 5 -25.17 6.03 -1.48
CA LEU A 5 -24.46 6.36 -2.71
C LEU A 5 -23.35 5.33 -3.02
N TYR A 6 -22.64 4.85 -2.01
CA TYR A 6 -21.69 3.73 -2.13
C TYR A 6 -22.38 2.45 -2.61
N ARG A 7 -23.57 2.14 -2.07
CA ARG A 7 -24.37 0.95 -2.42
C ARG A 7 -24.82 0.95 -3.88
N VAL A 8 -25.20 2.11 -4.40
CA VAL A 8 -25.62 2.28 -5.80
C VAL A 8 -24.43 2.24 -6.77
N ALA A 9 -23.27 2.79 -6.38
CA ALA A 9 -22.08 2.82 -7.22
C ALA A 9 -21.44 1.44 -7.46
N ILE A 10 -21.60 0.49 -6.52
CA ILE A 10 -21.08 -0.89 -6.66
C ILE A 10 -21.82 -1.68 -7.75
N HIS A 11 -23.09 -1.36 -8.02
CA HIS A 11 -23.95 -2.18 -8.87
C HIS A 11 -23.80 -1.93 -10.38
N SER A 12 -23.03 -0.93 -10.80
CA SER A 12 -22.77 -0.64 -12.21
C SER A 12 -21.27 -0.71 -12.49
N TYR A 13 -20.85 -1.52 -13.46
CA TYR A 13 -19.43 -1.76 -13.74
C TYR A 13 -19.02 -1.02 -15.02
N THR A 14 -18.61 0.24 -14.89
CA THR A 14 -18.02 1.02 -16.00
C THR A 14 -16.73 1.72 -15.55
N ASN A 15 -15.82 2.01 -16.49
CA ASN A 15 -14.52 2.66 -16.21
C ASN A 15 -14.65 3.98 -15.42
N LYS A 16 -15.75 4.71 -15.58
CA LYS A 16 -16.04 5.95 -14.82
C LYS A 16 -16.37 5.68 -13.34
N LEU A 17 -16.94 4.52 -13.02
CA LEU A 17 -17.23 4.10 -11.64
C LEU A 17 -15.99 3.66 -10.87
N GLN A 18 -14.95 3.13 -11.54
CA GLN A 18 -13.66 2.86 -10.87
C GLN A 18 -12.92 4.13 -10.42
N VAL A 19 -13.14 5.25 -11.13
CA VAL A 19 -12.65 6.57 -10.73
C VAL A 19 -13.54 7.09 -9.59
N LEU A 20 -14.86 7.01 -9.72
CA LEU A 20 -15.82 7.46 -8.72
C LEU A 20 -15.66 6.72 -7.37
N LEU A 21 -15.42 5.41 -7.38
CA LEU A 21 -15.24 4.59 -6.18
C LEU A 21 -13.92 4.90 -5.49
N VAL A 22 -12.88 5.30 -6.24
CA VAL A 22 -11.65 5.79 -5.63
C VAL A 22 -11.76 7.22 -5.16
N SER A 23 -12.42 8.11 -5.89
CA SER A 23 -12.77 9.44 -5.39
C SER A 23 -13.63 9.38 -4.12
N LEU A 24 -14.55 8.41 -4.04
CA LEU A 24 -15.39 8.18 -2.87
C LEU A 24 -14.60 7.57 -1.70
N VAL A 25 -13.66 6.66 -1.94
CA VAL A 25 -12.71 6.18 -0.93
C VAL A 25 -11.79 7.31 -0.45
N THR A 26 -11.34 8.20 -1.35
CA THR A 26 -10.57 9.39 -0.97
C THR A 26 -11.40 10.35 -0.11
N VAL A 27 -12.68 10.58 -0.45
CA VAL A 27 -13.60 11.43 0.34
C VAL A 27 -13.95 10.79 1.69
N VAL A 28 -14.13 9.47 1.74
CA VAL A 28 -14.46 8.75 2.99
C VAL A 28 -13.24 8.69 3.93
N PHE A 29 -12.01 8.56 3.40
CA PHE A 29 -10.80 8.57 4.24
C PHE A 29 -10.37 9.93 4.78
N VAL A 30 -10.70 11.03 4.10
CA VAL A 30 -10.42 12.40 4.56
C VAL A 30 -11.19 12.76 5.85
N ALA A 31 -12.23 12.02 6.22
CA ALA A 31 -13.13 12.37 7.32
C ALA A 31 -12.83 11.69 8.68
N SER A 32 -11.70 10.99 8.84
CA SER A 32 -11.43 10.07 9.98
C SER A 32 -12.44 8.93 10.04
N LEU A 33 -12.13 7.80 9.39
CA LEU A 33 -12.99 6.59 9.46
C LEU A 33 -13.15 6.15 10.91
N SER A 34 -14.40 6.12 11.38
CA SER A 34 -14.74 5.38 12.60
C SER A 34 -14.45 3.88 12.41
N ALA A 35 -14.23 3.16 13.51
CA ALA A 35 -13.98 1.72 13.49
C ALA A 35 -15.09 0.95 12.75
N GLU A 36 -16.34 1.39 12.87
CA GLU A 36 -17.51 0.79 12.22
C GLU A 36 -17.50 0.98 10.70
N VAL A 37 -16.96 2.09 10.18
CA VAL A 37 -16.81 2.26 8.73
C VAL A 37 -15.71 1.35 8.18
N LYS A 38 -14.62 1.15 8.94
CA LYS A 38 -13.53 0.23 8.56
C LYS A 38 -14.03 -1.21 8.43
N THR A 39 -14.87 -1.67 9.35
CA THR A 39 -15.44 -3.04 9.31
C THR A 39 -16.36 -3.24 8.13
N VAL A 40 -17.25 -2.28 7.84
CA VAL A 40 -18.14 -2.33 6.67
C VAL A 40 -17.33 -2.39 5.37
N ILE A 41 -16.30 -1.55 5.23
CA ILE A 41 -15.44 -1.57 4.04
C ILE A 41 -14.75 -2.94 3.89
N LYS A 42 -14.21 -3.49 4.98
CA LYS A 42 -13.52 -4.80 4.95
C LYS A 42 -14.45 -5.92 4.50
N GLN A 43 -15.65 -5.98 5.08
CA GLN A 43 -16.66 -6.98 4.70
C GLN A 43 -17.08 -6.86 3.23
N GLN A 44 -17.24 -5.63 2.71
CA GLN A 44 -17.55 -5.42 1.31
C GLN A 44 -16.40 -5.80 0.37
N LEU A 45 -15.16 -5.51 0.78
CA LEU A 45 -13.97 -5.90 0.03
C LEU A 45 -13.81 -7.43 -0.07
N GLU A 46 -14.11 -8.15 1.01
CA GLU A 46 -14.14 -9.62 1.03
C GLU A 46 -15.23 -10.17 0.09
N ASN A 47 -16.42 -9.58 0.10
CA ASN A 47 -17.54 -10.00 -0.77
C ASN A 47 -17.27 -9.83 -2.27
N VAL A 48 -16.54 -8.78 -2.66
CA VAL A 48 -16.24 -8.49 -4.08
C VAL A 48 -15.05 -9.34 -4.60
N ALA A 49 -14.29 -9.98 -3.73
CA ALA A 49 -13.13 -10.83 -4.05
C ALA A 49 -12.13 -10.19 -5.05
N ASN A 50 -11.97 -8.86 -5.01
CA ASN A 50 -11.17 -8.11 -5.97
C ASN A 50 -9.90 -7.55 -5.33
N GLY A 51 -8.81 -8.31 -5.41
CA GLY A 51 -7.52 -7.92 -4.84
C GLY A 51 -6.96 -6.59 -5.39
N TRP A 52 -7.31 -6.20 -6.62
CA TRP A 52 -6.94 -4.90 -7.16
C TRP A 52 -7.62 -3.75 -6.40
N MET A 53 -8.91 -3.89 -6.12
CA MET A 53 -9.67 -2.90 -5.34
C MET A 53 -9.13 -2.80 -3.91
N VAL A 54 -8.87 -3.94 -3.26
CA VAL A 54 -8.27 -3.99 -1.92
C VAL A 54 -6.93 -3.27 -1.89
N ASN A 55 -6.06 -3.49 -2.89
CA ASN A 55 -4.75 -2.82 -2.97
C ASN A 55 -4.89 -1.30 -3.16
N ARG A 56 -5.91 -0.83 -3.90
CA ARG A 56 -6.18 0.61 -4.03
C ARG A 56 -6.66 1.21 -2.71
N VAL A 57 -7.58 0.55 -2.01
CA VAL A 57 -8.07 1.01 -0.69
C VAL A 57 -6.94 1.02 0.34
N ALA A 58 -6.10 -0.01 0.38
CA ALA A 58 -4.95 -0.08 1.27
C ALA A 58 -3.98 1.08 1.06
N ARG A 59 -3.69 1.44 -0.20
CA ARG A 59 -2.84 2.60 -0.52
C ARG A 59 -3.45 3.93 -0.10
N GLN A 60 -4.76 4.10 -0.28
CA GLN A 60 -5.46 5.29 0.17
C GLN A 60 -5.43 5.37 1.70
N ALA A 61 -5.68 4.27 2.40
CA ALA A 61 -5.58 4.21 3.85
C ALA A 61 -4.19 4.60 4.36
N SER A 62 -3.11 4.08 3.75
CA SER A 62 -1.73 4.47 4.10
C SER A 62 -1.46 5.96 3.88
N ARG A 63 -1.96 6.53 2.77
CA ARG A 63 -1.81 7.97 2.47
C ARG A 63 -2.51 8.87 3.48
N MET A 64 -3.59 8.37 4.06
CA MET A 64 -4.47 9.10 4.97
C MET A 64 -4.12 8.85 6.44
N GLY A 65 -2.95 8.27 6.74
CA GLY A 65 -2.49 8.01 8.10
C GLY A 65 -3.15 6.80 8.78
N CYS A 66 -4.05 6.08 8.10
CA CYS A 66 -4.73 4.90 8.64
C CYS A 66 -3.84 3.64 8.50
N HIS A 67 -2.68 3.65 9.15
CA HIS A 67 -1.63 2.66 8.95
C HIS A 67 -2.01 1.26 9.42
N GLU A 68 -2.70 1.14 10.56
CA GLU A 68 -3.25 -0.13 11.06
C GLU A 68 -4.17 -0.81 10.02
N PHE A 69 -5.18 -0.08 9.54
CA PHE A 69 -6.11 -0.60 8.55
C PHE A 69 -5.41 -0.95 7.22
N SER A 70 -4.46 -0.13 6.78
CA SER A 70 -3.69 -0.43 5.58
C SER A 70 -2.85 -1.70 5.72
N SER A 71 -2.23 -1.91 6.89
CA SER A 71 -1.44 -3.10 7.20
C SER A 71 -2.30 -4.37 7.13
N GLU A 72 -3.50 -4.34 7.71
CA GLU A 72 -4.45 -5.46 7.63
C GLU A 72 -4.83 -5.80 6.18
N LEU A 73 -5.12 -4.79 5.36
CA LEU A 73 -5.49 -5.01 3.96
C LEU A 73 -4.32 -5.58 3.15
N TYR A 74 -3.08 -5.12 3.37
CA TYR A 74 -1.91 -5.72 2.74
C TYR A 74 -1.70 -7.16 3.19
N GLN A 75 -1.90 -7.46 4.48
CA GLN A 75 -1.80 -8.81 5.03
C GLN A 75 -2.88 -9.74 4.44
N SER A 76 -4.11 -9.26 4.27
CA SER A 76 -5.18 -10.01 3.60
C SER A 76 -4.84 -10.27 2.12
N LEU A 77 -4.27 -9.29 1.42
CA LEU A 77 -3.85 -9.51 0.03
C LEU A 77 -2.77 -10.58 -0.13
N GLN A 78 -1.85 -10.68 0.84
CA GLN A 78 -0.76 -11.65 0.79
C GLN A 78 -1.26 -13.10 0.69
N THR A 79 -2.40 -13.44 1.30
CA THR A 79 -2.95 -14.81 1.26
C THR A 79 -3.58 -15.18 -0.08
N HIS A 80 -3.73 -14.21 -0.99
CA HIS A 80 -4.40 -14.38 -2.28
C HIS A 80 -3.49 -14.13 -3.50
N VAL A 81 -2.18 -13.97 -3.29
CA VAL A 81 -1.23 -13.63 -4.35
C VAL A 81 -0.37 -14.84 -4.70
N ALA A 82 -0.40 -15.24 -5.99
CA ALA A 82 0.42 -16.32 -6.53
C ALA A 82 1.81 -15.85 -7.00
N SER A 83 2.01 -14.54 -7.22
CA SER A 83 3.26 -13.98 -7.75
C SER A 83 4.18 -13.54 -6.62
N GLU A 84 5.38 -14.11 -6.57
CA GLU A 84 6.41 -13.78 -5.56
C GLU A 84 6.78 -12.28 -5.54
N PRO A 85 7.08 -11.60 -6.68
CA PRO A 85 7.35 -10.17 -6.67
C PRO A 85 6.21 -9.33 -6.09
N LEU A 86 4.96 -9.74 -6.34
CA LEU A 86 3.79 -9.05 -5.81
C LEU A 86 3.63 -9.29 -4.30
N TYR A 87 3.85 -10.53 -3.83
CA TYR A 87 3.87 -10.87 -2.41
C TYR A 87 4.93 -10.05 -1.66
N LEU A 88 6.16 -10.00 -2.20
CA LEU A 88 7.28 -9.24 -1.63
C LEU A 88 6.99 -7.74 -1.59
N ARG A 89 6.36 -7.20 -2.64
CA ARG A 89 5.92 -5.80 -2.67
C ARG A 89 4.85 -5.53 -1.61
N LEU A 90 3.84 -6.38 -1.46
CA LEU A 90 2.83 -6.24 -0.42
C LEU A 90 3.43 -6.38 0.97
N ASN A 91 4.42 -7.26 1.13
CA ASN A 91 5.16 -7.40 2.39
C ASN A 91 5.88 -6.10 2.75
N SER A 92 6.56 -5.48 1.79
CA SER A 92 7.22 -4.20 2.05
C SER A 92 6.25 -3.11 2.53
N LEU A 93 5.07 -3.00 1.89
CA LEU A 93 4.06 -1.99 2.24
C LEU A 93 3.44 -2.24 3.62
N LYS A 94 3.23 -3.51 3.98
CA LYS A 94 2.77 -3.91 5.30
C LYS A 94 3.79 -3.52 6.38
N GLU A 95 5.05 -3.91 6.20
CA GLU A 95 6.12 -3.62 7.18
C GLU A 95 6.31 -2.10 7.35
N PHE A 96 6.27 -1.32 6.27
CA PHE A 96 6.31 0.15 6.36
C PHE A 96 5.11 0.73 7.11
N SER A 97 3.91 0.18 6.92
CA SER A 97 2.72 0.62 7.65
C SER A 97 2.83 0.30 9.15
N GLN A 98 3.39 -0.86 9.50
CA GLN A 98 3.65 -1.23 10.90
C GLN A 98 4.71 -0.34 11.56
N ALA A 99 5.76 0.03 10.82
CA ALA A 99 6.77 0.97 11.29
C ALA A 99 6.14 2.31 11.69
N VAL A 100 5.29 2.88 10.84
CA VAL A 100 4.64 4.17 11.14
C VAL A 100 3.64 4.05 12.29
N LEU A 101 2.92 2.93 12.39
CA LEU A 101 2.02 2.67 13.52
C LEU A 101 2.77 2.62 14.87
N CYS A 102 3.96 2.00 14.90
CA CYS A 102 4.78 1.92 16.11
C CYS A 102 5.25 3.30 16.61
N LEU A 103 5.41 4.27 15.70
CA LEU A 103 5.73 5.65 16.09
C LEU A 103 4.51 6.39 16.65
N SER A 104 3.29 6.05 16.21
CA SER A 104 2.07 6.71 16.68
C SER A 104 1.62 6.30 18.09
N SER A 105 2.19 5.24 18.66
CA SER A 105 1.88 4.76 20.02
C SER A 105 2.81 5.33 21.10
N LEU A 106 3.67 6.29 20.77
CA LEU A 106 4.62 6.87 21.72
C LEU A 106 3.95 7.96 22.57
N GLU A 107 4.12 7.85 23.89
CA GLU A 107 3.72 8.86 24.85
C GLU A 107 4.91 9.76 25.21
N ASP A 108 4.65 11.05 25.48
CA ASP A 108 5.69 11.99 25.87
C ASP A 108 6.27 11.64 27.24
N GLY A 109 7.60 11.50 27.31
CA GLY A 109 8.35 11.33 28.56
C GLY A 109 8.86 9.92 28.84
N ASP A 110 8.46 8.90 28.07
CA ASP A 110 9.01 7.54 28.19
C ASP A 110 10.13 7.29 27.17
N TYR A 111 11.35 7.71 27.53
CA TYR A 111 12.54 7.53 26.70
C TYR A 111 12.91 6.06 26.50
N SER A 112 12.61 5.18 27.45
CA SER A 112 12.93 3.76 27.32
C SER A 112 12.01 3.09 26.29
N ALA A 113 10.71 3.36 26.37
CA ALA A 113 9.75 2.92 25.35
C ALA A 113 10.05 3.55 23.99
N ALA A 114 10.45 4.82 23.95
CA ALA A 114 10.84 5.49 22.71
C ALA A 114 12.04 4.81 22.03
N ILE A 115 13.10 4.47 22.78
CA ILE A 115 14.26 3.76 22.23
C ILE A 115 13.88 2.36 21.72
N ALA A 116 13.04 1.62 22.47
CA ALA A 116 12.56 0.32 22.05
C ALA A 116 11.71 0.41 20.76
N ALA A 117 10.81 1.39 20.67
CA ALA A 117 10.02 1.65 19.48
C ALA A 117 10.90 2.03 18.28
N ILE A 118 11.93 2.88 18.47
CA ILE A 118 12.87 3.23 17.41
C ILE A 118 13.59 1.97 16.88
N ALA A 119 14.05 1.09 17.75
CA ALA A 119 14.68 -0.16 17.34
C ALA A 119 13.72 -1.04 16.51
N GLU A 120 12.46 -1.12 16.94
CA GLU A 120 11.43 -1.90 16.24
C GLU A 120 11.03 -1.29 14.89
N VAL A 121 10.92 0.03 14.83
CA VAL A 121 10.70 0.80 13.59
C VAL A 121 11.82 0.56 12.59
N LEU A 122 13.08 0.60 13.04
CA LEU A 122 14.23 0.29 12.20
C LEU A 122 14.17 -1.14 11.68
N ARG A 123 13.80 -2.11 12.52
CA ARG A 123 13.62 -3.51 12.14
C ARG A 123 12.55 -3.67 11.04
N PHE A 124 11.40 -3.02 11.20
CA PHE A 124 10.34 -3.00 10.19
C PHE A 124 10.80 -2.40 8.87
N TYR A 125 11.48 -1.24 8.90
CA TYR A 125 12.00 -0.61 7.69
C TYR A 125 13.04 -1.47 6.98
N GLN A 126 13.98 -2.06 7.71
CA GLN A 126 14.99 -2.95 7.15
C GLN A 126 14.35 -4.15 6.44
N LYS A 127 13.37 -4.81 7.08
CA LYS A 127 12.64 -5.93 6.50
C LYS A 127 11.81 -5.51 5.27
N GLY A 128 11.20 -4.34 5.31
CA GLY A 128 10.45 -3.77 4.20
C GLY A 128 11.35 -3.44 3.00
N ILE A 129 12.48 -2.79 3.23
CA ILE A 129 13.48 -2.45 2.19
C ILE A 129 14.07 -3.71 1.57
N ALA A 130 14.43 -4.71 2.38
CA ALA A 130 14.93 -5.99 1.87
C ALA A 130 13.89 -6.67 0.95
N SER A 131 12.63 -6.75 1.40
CA SER A 131 11.54 -7.32 0.60
C SER A 131 11.34 -6.56 -0.72
N LEU A 132 11.34 -5.23 -0.66
CA LEU A 132 11.18 -4.38 -1.84
C LEU A 132 12.34 -4.52 -2.82
N THR A 133 13.57 -4.60 -2.30
CA THR A 133 14.77 -4.79 -3.11
C THR A 133 14.71 -6.11 -3.87
N LEU A 134 14.27 -7.19 -3.21
CA LEU A 134 14.05 -8.48 -3.86
C LEU A 134 12.95 -8.42 -4.91
N ALA A 135 11.82 -7.74 -4.62
CA ALA A 135 10.72 -7.57 -5.58
C ALA A 135 11.12 -6.79 -6.85
N LEU A 136 12.11 -5.91 -6.73
CA LEU A 136 12.62 -5.07 -7.83
C LEU A 136 13.83 -5.69 -8.54
N SER A 137 14.39 -6.78 -8.00
CA SER A 137 15.55 -7.43 -8.60
C SER A 137 15.15 -8.05 -9.94
N PRO A 138 15.93 -7.83 -11.02
CA PRO A 138 15.62 -8.43 -12.30
C PRO A 138 15.67 -9.95 -12.18
N SER A 139 14.74 -10.65 -12.85
CA SER A 139 14.77 -12.11 -12.93
C SER A 139 16.15 -12.60 -13.38
N PRO A 140 16.69 -13.70 -12.83
CA PRO A 140 17.97 -14.23 -13.26
C PRO A 140 17.92 -14.48 -14.76
N ARG A 141 18.68 -13.69 -15.51
CA ARG A 141 18.81 -13.80 -16.96
C ARG A 141 19.50 -15.13 -17.27
N THR A 142 18.91 -15.95 -18.12
CA THR A 142 19.62 -17.10 -18.71
C THR A 142 20.84 -16.57 -19.51
N PRO A 143 22.02 -17.20 -19.43
CA PRO A 143 23.27 -16.61 -19.97
C PRO A 143 23.37 -16.44 -21.51
N THR A 144 22.29 -16.59 -22.28
CA THR A 144 22.39 -16.87 -23.73
C THR A 144 21.84 -15.79 -24.66
N GLU A 145 21.41 -14.63 -24.16
CA GLU A 145 20.90 -13.57 -25.04
C GLU A 145 21.91 -12.41 -25.17
N PRO A 146 22.31 -12.02 -26.41
CA PRO A 146 23.27 -10.94 -26.64
C PRO A 146 22.72 -9.60 -26.14
N ILE A 147 23.57 -8.82 -25.47
CA ILE A 147 23.22 -7.57 -24.79
C ILE A 147 22.89 -6.48 -25.84
N PRO A 148 21.65 -5.96 -25.94
CA PRO A 148 21.42 -4.70 -26.61
C PRO A 148 21.99 -3.58 -25.73
N VAL A 149 23.01 -2.89 -26.22
CA VAL A 149 23.64 -1.75 -25.55
C VAL A 149 22.66 -0.57 -25.59
N GLN A 150 21.88 -0.39 -24.52
CA GLN A 150 20.96 0.74 -24.40
C GLN A 150 21.72 1.94 -23.82
N ASN A 151 21.82 3.01 -24.61
CA ASN A 151 22.55 4.24 -24.33
C ASN A 151 22.13 4.88 -22.99
N ASN A 152 23.07 4.98 -22.04
CA ASN A 152 22.87 5.33 -20.62
C ASN A 152 22.64 6.83 -20.33
N GLN A 153 21.81 7.53 -21.10
CA GLN A 153 21.42 8.92 -20.76
C GLN A 153 19.99 9.07 -20.24
N GLN A 154 19.25 7.97 -20.09
CA GLN A 154 17.87 8.04 -19.59
C GLN A 154 17.71 7.15 -18.36
N LEU A 155 17.31 7.76 -17.24
CA LEU A 155 16.92 7.02 -16.04
C LEU A 155 15.95 5.89 -16.42
N PRO A 156 16.08 4.68 -15.86
CA PRO A 156 15.16 3.59 -16.13
C PRO A 156 13.71 4.06 -15.92
N PRO A 157 12.77 3.76 -16.83
CA PRO A 157 11.40 4.26 -16.74
C PRO A 157 10.71 3.90 -15.41
N ALA A 158 11.11 2.78 -14.79
CA ALA A 158 10.67 2.39 -13.44
C ALA A 158 11.12 3.38 -12.35
N LEU A 159 12.35 3.89 -12.42
CA LEU A 159 12.89 4.89 -11.49
C LEU A 159 12.24 6.26 -11.68
N VAL A 160 11.98 6.67 -12.94
CA VAL A 160 11.23 7.90 -13.24
C VAL A 160 9.81 7.84 -12.66
N MET A 161 9.15 6.68 -12.76
CA MET A 161 7.81 6.51 -12.20
C MET A 161 7.80 6.55 -10.66
N ILE A 162 8.82 5.98 -10.00
CA ILE A 162 8.94 6.03 -8.54
C ILE A 162 9.19 7.47 -8.07
N ILE A 163 10.09 8.21 -8.73
CA ILE A 163 10.37 9.61 -8.42
C ILE A 163 9.12 10.47 -8.65
N ALA A 164 8.38 10.27 -9.74
CA ALA A 164 7.14 10.99 -10.00
C ALA A 164 6.08 10.69 -8.92
N VAL A 165 5.89 9.44 -8.50
CA VAL A 165 4.90 9.10 -7.46
C VAL A 165 5.27 9.69 -6.09
N VAL A 166 6.56 9.79 -5.77
CA VAL A 166 7.04 10.40 -4.52
C VAL A 166 6.89 11.93 -4.57
N ILE A 167 7.24 12.59 -5.68
CA ILE A 167 7.15 14.05 -5.82
C ILE A 167 5.70 14.55 -5.88
N TYR A 168 4.80 13.83 -6.57
CA TYR A 168 3.38 14.22 -6.67
C TYR A 168 2.54 13.84 -5.43
N SER A 169 3.15 13.27 -4.37
CA SER A 169 2.46 12.99 -3.10
C SER A 169 2.79 14.00 -2.00
N THR A 170 3.56 15.05 -2.29
CA THR A 170 3.93 16.13 -1.34
C THR A 170 3.38 17.50 -1.74
N HIS A 171 2.23 17.54 -2.42
CA HIS A 171 1.46 18.78 -2.64
C HIS A 171 -0.02 18.55 -2.39
#